data_AF-A0A2D9LJU7-F1
#
_entry.id   AF-A0A2D9LJU7-F1
#
_cell.length_a   1.000
_cell.length_b   1.000
_cell.length_c   1.000
_cell.angle_alpha   90.00
_cell.angle_beta   90.00
_cell.angle_gamma   90.00
#
_symmetry.space_group_name_H-M   'P 1'
#
loop_
_entity.id
_entity.type
_entity.pdbx_description
1 polymer ?
#
loop_
_entity_poly.entity_id
_entity_poly.type
_entity_poly.pdbx_seq_one_letter_code
_entity_poly.pdbx_strand_id
1 'polypeptide(L)' 'MTSTSVASPSFGDLALLPAVLSAVEAQGYEIPSPIQAQTIPALLEGRDMLGQAQTGTGKTAAFA' A
#
# COMPACT_ATOMS: atom_id res chain seq x y z
N MET A 1 22.25 -18.12 3.22
CA MET A 1 21.02 -17.77 3.97
C MET A 1 21.08 -16.28 4.29
N THR A 2 20.66 -15.43 3.36
CA THR A 2 20.59 -13.97 3.58
C THR A 2 19.13 -13.64 3.89
N SER A 3 18.86 -13.35 5.16
CA SER A 3 17.57 -12.85 5.62
C SER A 3 17.51 -11.36 5.31
N THR A 4 16.86 -10.98 4.22
CA THR A 4 16.62 -9.56 3.91
C THR A 4 15.42 -9.11 4.74
N SER A 5 15.68 -8.46 5.87
CA SER A 5 14.65 -7.76 6.65
C SER A 5 14.20 -6.53 5.86
N VAL A 6 13.12 -6.68 5.09
CA VAL A 6 12.49 -5.56 4.38
C VAL A 6 11.74 -4.75 5.43
N ALA A 7 12.23 -3.55 5.74
CA ALA A 7 11.48 -2.59 6.53
C ALA A 7 10.08 -2.44 5.92
N SER A 8 9.04 -2.68 6.72
CA SER A 8 7.66 -2.51 6.24
C SER A 8 7.43 -1.02 5.98
N PRO A 9 7.09 -0.61 4.74
CA PRO A 9 6.86 0.81 4.45
C PRO A 9 5.63 1.28 5.23
N SER A 10 5.65 2.53 5.69
CA SER A 10 4.46 3.21 6.19
C SER A 10 3.66 3.79 5.01
N PHE A 11 2.41 4.19 5.24
CA PHE A 11 1.64 4.90 4.20
C PHE A 11 2.30 6.23 3.77
N GLY A 12 3.05 6.87 4.66
CA GLY A 12 3.82 8.07 4.33
C GLY A 12 4.95 7.84 3.33
N ASP A 13 5.46 6.60 3.23
CA ASP A 13 6.52 6.23 2.30
C ASP A 13 5.99 5.91 0.89
N LEU A 14 4.66 5.84 0.71
CA LEU A 14 4.02 5.43 -0.55
C LEU A 14 3.67 6.60 -1.49
N ALA A 15 4.17 7.81 -1.21
CA ALA A 15 3.95 9.02 -2.02
C ALA A 15 2.47 9.34 -2.29
N LEU A 16 1.58 9.04 -1.33
CA LEU A 16 0.17 9.36 -1.41
C LEU A 16 -0.06 10.87 -1.40
N LEU A 17 -1.14 11.31 -2.04
CA LEU A 17 -1.60 12.69 -1.91
C LEU A 17 -1.90 13.00 -0.43
N PRO A 18 -1.59 14.21 0.08
CA PRO A 18 -1.78 14.56 1.49
C PRO A 18 -3.19 14.28 2.01
N ALA A 19 -4.22 14.55 1.20
CA ALA A 19 -5.61 14.29 1.58
C ALA A 19 -5.90 12.79 1.78
N VAL A 20 -5.28 11.92 0.98
CA VAL A 20 -5.44 10.46 1.11
C VAL A 20 -4.69 9.97 2.34
N LEU A 21 -3.46 10.44 2.56
CA LEU A 21 -2.68 10.09 3.75
C LEU A 21 -3.43 10.47 5.04
N SER A 22 -3.96 11.70 5.12
CA SER A 22 -4.76 12.12 6.28
C SER A 22 -6.02 11.29 6.47
N ALA A 23 -6.67 10.85 5.39
CA ALA A 23 -7.84 9.97 5.50
C ALA A 23 -7.47 8.57 6.01
N VAL A 24 -6.34 8.03 5.55
CA VAL A 24 -5.80 6.74 6.00
C VAL A 24 -5.44 6.79 7.49
N GLU A 25 -4.75 7.86 7.91
CA GLU A 25 -4.40 8.10 9.32
C GLU A 25 -5.64 8.28 10.20
N ALA A 26 -6.64 9.04 9.74
CA ALA A 26 -7.89 9.26 10.48
C ALA A 26 -8.69 7.97 10.71
N GLN A 27 -8.56 7.00 9.80
CA GLN A 27 -9.16 5.67 9.94
C GLN A 27 -8.34 4.73 10.83
N GLY A 28 -7.19 5.18 11.35
CA GLY A 28 -6.30 4.40 12.21
C GLY A 28 -5.47 3.37 11.45
N TYR A 29 -5.27 3.54 10.14
CA TYR A 29 -4.40 2.68 9.37
C TYR A 29 -2.95 3.16 9.47
N GLU A 30 -2.12 2.36 10.15
CA GLU A 30 -0.71 2.70 10.38
C GLU A 30 0.21 2.05 9.36
N ILE A 31 -0.04 0.77 9.04
CA ILE A 31 0.84 -0.04 8.20
C ILE A 31 0.04 -0.56 6.99
N PRO A 32 0.49 -0.28 5.76
CA PRO A 32 -0.11 -0.85 4.56
C PRO A 32 0.06 -2.37 4.56
N SER A 33 -0.95 -3.07 4.05
CA SER A 33 -0.82 -4.51 3.83
C SER A 33 0.26 -4.80 2.78
N PRO A 34 0.84 -6.02 2.76
CA PRO A 34 1.88 -6.36 1.79
C PRO A 34 1.45 -6.16 0.33
N ILE A 35 0.17 -6.37 0.02
CA ILE A 35 -0.34 -6.13 -1.33
C ILE A 35 -0.45 -4.63 -1.62
N GLN A 36 -0.94 -3.82 -0.68
CA GLN A 36 -1.02 -2.35 -0.83
C GLN A 36 0.36 -1.73 -1.03
N ALA A 37 1.34 -2.11 -0.21
CA ALA A 37 2.71 -1.63 -0.30
C ALA A 37 3.36 -1.93 -1.67
N GLN A 38 3.02 -3.07 -2.26
CA GLN A 38 3.52 -3.46 -3.58
C GLN A 38 2.75 -2.79 -4.72
N THR A 39 1.45 -2.53 -4.55
CA THR A 39 0.60 -2.09 -5.64
C THR A 39 0.45 -0.58 -5.74
N ILE A 40 0.37 0.14 -4.62
CA ILE A 40 0.13 1.59 -4.61
C ILE A 40 1.18 2.36 -5.42
N PRO A 41 2.50 2.13 -5.28
CA PRO A 41 3.49 2.85 -6.08
C PRO A 41 3.31 2.63 -7.60
N ALA A 42 3.05 1.40 -8.02
CA ALA A 42 2.83 1.07 -9.43
C ALA A 42 1.54 1.73 -9.99
N LEU A 43 0.48 1.82 -9.18
CA LEU A 43 -0.75 2.53 -9.54
C LEU A 43 -0.52 4.03 -9.69
N LEU A 44 0.25 4.63 -8.78
CA LEU A 44 0.60 6.06 -8.86
C LEU A 44 1.47 6.38 -10.09
N GLU A 45 2.28 5.42 -10.56
CA GLU A 45 3.01 5.51 -11.83
C GLU A 45 2.11 5.38 -13.07
N GLY A 46 0.81 5.12 -12.90
CA GLY A 46 -0.16 4.95 -14.00
C GLY A 46 0.04 3.66 -14.79
N ARG A 47 0.64 2.63 -14.18
CA ARG A 47 0.94 1.36 -14.84
C ARG A 47 -0.21 0.37 -14.70
N ASP A 48 -0.49 -0.34 -15.78
CA ASP A 48 -1.40 -1.49 -15.74
C ASP A 48 -0.81 -2.63 -14.92
N MET A 49 -1.68 -3.32 -14.18
CA MET A 49 -1.24 -4.35 -13.24
C MET A 49 -2.34 -5.36 -12.89
N LEU A 50 -1.89 -6.58 -12.56
CA LEU A 50 -2.73 -7.66 -12.06
C LEU A 50 -2.33 -7.98 -10.61
N GLY A 51 -3.22 -7.72 -9.67
CA GLY A 51 -3.02 -8.04 -8.26
C GLY A 51 -3.83 -9.27 -7.84
N GLN A 52 -3.16 -10.35 -7.44
CA GLN A 52 -3.80 -11.54 -6.88
C GLN A 52 -3.49 -11.64 -5.37
N ALA A 53 -4.53 -11.65 -4.54
CA ALA A 53 -4.42 -11.96 -3.12
C ALA A 53 -5.76 -12.46 -2.57
N GLN A 54 -5.78 -13.12 -1.41
CA GLN A 54 -7.01 -13.58 -0.76
C GLN A 54 -7.93 -12.43 -0.31
N THR A 55 -9.24 -12.63 -0.21
CA THR A 55 -10.18 -11.62 0.31
C THR A 55 -9.77 -11.16 1.72
N GLY A 56 -9.99 -9.87 2.04
CA GLY A 56 -9.63 -9.29 3.34
C GLY A 56 -8.20 -8.77 3.45
N THR A 57 -7.37 -8.86 2.40
CA THR A 57 -5.98 -8.35 2.44
C THR A 57 -5.82 -6.87 2.07
N GLY A 58 -6.92 -6.10 1.98
CA GLY A 58 -6.84 -4.67 1.66
C GLY A 58 -6.59 -4.34 0.18
N LYS A 59 -6.66 -5.33 -0.74
CA LYS A 59 -6.56 -5.09 -2.20
C LYS A 59 -7.44 -3.97 -2.70
N THR A 60 -8.71 -3.94 -2.30
CA THR A 60 -9.68 -2.92 -2.77
C THR A 60 -9.24 -1.52 -2.38
N ALA A 61 -8.75 -1.33 -1.16
CA ALA A 61 -8.23 -0.05 -0.69
C ALA A 61 -6.90 0.34 -1.36
N ALA A 62 -6.24 -0.57 -2.07
CA ALA A 62 -5.06 -0.20 -2.86
C ALA A 62 -5.43 0.51 -4.17
N PHE A 63 -6.64 0.30 -4.70
CA PHE A 63 -7.09 0.80 -6.01
C PHE A 63 -8.03 2.03 -5.92
N ALA A 64 -8.59 2.33 -4.75
CA ALA A 64 -9.61 3.37 -4.54
C ALA A 64 -8.99 4.62 -3.92
#